data_AF-A0A7S7ZCD4-F1
#
_entry.id   AF-A0A7S7ZCD4-F1
#
_cell.length_a   1.000
_cell.length_b   1.000
_cell.length_c   1.000
_cell.angle_alpha   90.00
_cell.angle_beta   90.00
_cell.angle_gamma   90.00
#
_symmetry.space_group_name_H-M   'P 1'
#
loop_
_entity.id
_entity.type
_entity.pdbx_description
1 polymer ?
#
loop_
_entity_poly.entity_id
_entity_poly.type
_entity_poly.pdbx_seq_one_letter_code
_entity_poly.pdbx_strand_id
1 'polypeptide(L)'
;MDDQIAAAREAWGRICRRGSTQFNDWVLVGHALVQGRAQALKLAGTNRPFGRKYTAAMGLWLSQSGLDQISKAERGWLFRVMDELPAIERWRAGLDDAQRRAFNCPQSIWLHFRRSQQMPTATKPRAAPEKPRPVWWSQDMIRRGADAMRKSMSRDLFVLARACLEAAIRSDADIVELLDKPRSNARPREVAAEIGMRASP
;
A
#
# COMPACT_ATOMS: atom_id res chain seq x y z
N MET A 1 -31.59 14.42 24.79
CA MET A 1 -31.10 14.09 23.43
C MET A 1 -30.10 15.14 22.96
N ASP A 2 -30.35 16.42 23.25
CA ASP A 2 -29.49 17.52 22.81
C ASP A 2 -28.14 17.59 23.54
N ASP A 3 -28.09 17.18 24.82
CA ASP A 3 -26.85 17.19 25.61
C ASP A 3 -25.72 16.35 24.99
N GLN A 4 -26.07 15.19 24.42
CA GLN A 4 -25.09 14.30 23.78
C GLN A 4 -24.56 14.88 22.47
N ILE A 5 -25.41 15.58 21.71
CA ILE A 5 -24.99 16.26 20.47
C ILE A 5 -24.12 17.47 20.82
N ALA A 6 -24.47 18.23 21.85
CA ALA A 6 -23.64 19.34 22.34
C ALA A 6 -22.25 18.86 22.77
N ALA A 7 -22.18 17.80 23.59
CA ALA A 7 -20.91 17.21 24.00
C ALA A 7 -20.06 16.71 22.82
N ALA A 8 -20.70 16.10 21.81
CA ALA A 8 -20.03 15.66 20.59
C ALA A 8 -19.48 16.84 19.77
N ARG A 9 -20.20 17.96 19.67
CA ARG A 9 -19.71 19.17 18.98
C ARG A 9 -18.50 19.77 19.69
N GLU A 10 -18.53 19.83 21.00
CA GLU A 10 -17.38 20.31 21.78
C GLU A 10 -16.17 19.39 21.62
N ALA A 11 -16.39 18.08 21.69
CA ALA A 11 -15.37 17.06 21.46
C ALA A 11 -14.76 17.18 20.05
N TRP A 12 -15.59 17.36 19.03
CA TRP A 12 -15.15 17.60 17.66
C TRP A 12 -14.31 18.89 17.56
N GLY A 13 -14.76 19.97 18.21
CA GLY A 13 -14.00 21.22 18.30
C GLY A 13 -12.65 21.06 19.00
N ARG A 14 -12.52 20.14 19.98
CA ARG A 14 -11.23 19.81 20.61
C ARG A 14 -10.33 19.02 19.66
N ILE A 15 -10.89 18.03 18.96
CA ILE A 15 -10.19 17.20 17.96
C ILE A 15 -9.56 18.08 16.87
N CYS A 16 -10.33 19.02 16.30
CA CYS A 16 -9.83 19.89 15.23
C CYS A 16 -8.76 20.88 15.69
N ARG A 17 -8.84 21.39 16.93
CA ARG A 17 -7.93 22.44 17.43
C ARG A 17 -6.59 21.90 17.92
N ARG A 18 -6.57 20.74 18.58
CA ARG A 18 -5.40 20.31 19.37
C ARG A 18 -4.42 19.43 18.60
N GLY A 19 -4.83 18.79 17.50
CA GLY A 19 -4.01 17.76 16.81
C GLY A 19 -3.75 16.49 17.65
N SER A 20 -3.67 16.62 18.98
CA SER A 20 -3.69 15.57 19.97
C SER A 20 -5.15 15.26 20.34
N THR A 21 -5.63 14.14 19.83
CA THR A 21 -7.01 13.65 20.03
C THR A 21 -7.04 12.69 21.21
N GLN A 22 -8.01 12.85 22.12
CA GLN A 22 -8.23 11.85 23.17
C GLN A 22 -9.24 10.82 22.68
N PHE A 23 -9.04 9.56 23.03
CA PHE A 23 -10.01 8.49 22.73
C PHE A 23 -11.43 8.84 23.18
N ASN A 24 -11.57 9.46 24.35
CA ASN A 24 -12.88 9.86 24.88
C ASN A 24 -13.61 10.88 24.00
N ASP A 25 -12.89 11.80 23.35
CA ASP A 25 -13.51 12.76 22.42
C ASP A 25 -14.11 12.03 21.22
N TRP A 26 -13.41 11.01 20.69
CA TRP A 26 -13.91 10.18 19.61
C TRP A 26 -15.13 9.34 20.02
N VAL A 27 -15.16 8.85 21.26
CA VAL A 27 -16.30 8.10 21.81
C VAL A 27 -17.55 8.99 21.91
N LEU A 28 -17.40 10.24 22.41
CA LEU A 28 -18.51 11.21 22.44
C LEU A 28 -19.08 11.48 21.05
N VAL A 29 -18.20 11.72 20.06
CA VAL A 29 -18.61 11.88 18.66
C VAL A 29 -19.28 10.62 18.12
N GLY A 30 -18.73 9.44 18.41
CA GLY A 30 -19.26 8.15 18.00
C GLY A 30 -20.67 7.89 18.52
N HIS A 31 -20.95 8.19 19.79
CA HIS A 31 -22.29 8.07 20.36
C HIS A 31 -23.31 8.95 19.63
N ALA A 32 -22.97 10.22 19.37
CA ALA A 32 -23.84 11.11 18.59
C ALA A 32 -24.08 10.57 17.18
N LEU A 33 -23.04 10.05 16.49
CA LEU A 33 -23.18 9.47 15.16
C LEU A 33 -24.08 8.23 15.14
N VAL A 34 -24.02 7.36 16.16
CA VAL A 34 -24.90 6.18 16.27
C VAL A 34 -26.36 6.61 16.41
N GLN A 35 -26.63 7.64 17.22
CA GLN A 35 -27.96 8.22 17.34
C GLN A 35 -28.43 8.84 16.00
N GLY A 36 -27.55 9.59 15.33
CA GLY A 36 -27.83 10.16 14.01
C GLY A 36 -28.13 9.11 12.95
N ARG A 37 -27.38 7.99 12.95
CA ARG A 37 -27.65 6.83 12.09
C ARG A 37 -29.05 6.27 12.33
N ALA A 38 -29.45 6.10 13.58
CA ALA A 38 -30.79 5.60 13.93
C ALA A 38 -31.91 6.55 13.45
N GLN A 39 -31.74 7.86 13.65
CA GLN A 39 -32.69 8.87 13.17
C GLN A 39 -32.76 8.92 11.64
N ALA A 40 -31.61 8.88 10.96
CA ALA A 40 -31.54 8.87 9.50
C ALA A 40 -32.18 7.62 8.89
N LEU A 41 -31.98 6.43 9.49
CA LEU A 41 -32.65 5.19 9.08
C LEU A 41 -34.18 5.30 9.22
N LYS A 42 -34.66 5.83 10.36
CA LYS A 42 -36.09 6.06 10.61
C LYS A 42 -36.70 7.02 9.58
N LEU A 43 -36.05 8.16 9.32
CA LEU A 43 -36.51 9.15 8.34
C LEU A 43 -36.49 8.62 6.91
N ALA A 44 -35.50 7.80 6.57
CA ALA A 44 -35.38 7.22 5.24
C ALA A 44 -36.30 6.00 5.01
N GLY A 45 -36.93 5.47 6.07
CA GLY A 45 -37.79 4.28 6.01
C GLY A 45 -37.05 3.03 5.56
N THR A 46 -35.80 2.85 5.98
CA THR A 46 -34.94 1.73 5.59
C THR A 46 -34.16 1.18 6.77
N ASN A 47 -33.84 -0.11 6.72
CA ASN A 47 -32.94 -0.78 7.68
C ASN A 47 -31.48 -0.82 7.19
N ARG A 48 -31.21 -0.30 6.00
CA ARG A 48 -29.88 -0.33 5.37
C ARG A 48 -29.20 1.03 5.52
N PRO A 49 -27.99 1.13 6.11
CA PRO A 49 -27.26 2.39 6.28
C PRO A 49 -26.55 2.83 4.98
N PHE A 50 -27.24 2.70 3.85
CA PHE A 50 -26.77 3.06 2.53
C PHE A 50 -27.95 3.37 1.59
N GLY A 51 -27.67 4.10 0.51
CA GLY A 51 -28.65 4.50 -0.50
C GLY A 51 -29.02 5.98 -0.43
N ARG A 52 -29.62 6.49 -1.52
CA ARG A 52 -29.86 7.94 -1.72
C ARG A 52 -30.69 8.56 -0.59
N LYS A 53 -31.80 7.92 -0.18
CA LYS A 53 -32.67 8.41 0.91
C LYS A 53 -31.95 8.51 2.25
N TYR A 54 -31.20 7.46 2.62
CA TYR A 54 -30.40 7.45 3.85
C TYR A 54 -29.30 8.51 3.81
N THR A 55 -28.55 8.61 2.71
CA THR A 55 -27.47 9.60 2.57
C THR A 55 -28.01 11.03 2.70
N ALA A 56 -29.17 11.33 2.10
CA ALA A 56 -29.82 12.63 2.25
C ALA A 56 -30.25 12.90 3.71
N ALA A 57 -30.90 11.93 4.37
CA ALA A 57 -31.32 12.07 5.77
C ALA A 57 -30.13 12.23 6.72
N MET A 58 -29.06 11.45 6.53
CA MET A 58 -27.84 11.55 7.34
C MET A 58 -27.12 12.89 7.09
N GLY A 59 -27.07 13.36 5.84
CA GLY A 59 -26.50 14.67 5.50
C GLY A 59 -27.23 15.83 6.17
N LEU A 60 -28.57 15.80 6.15
CA LEU A 60 -29.40 16.77 6.85
C LEU A 60 -29.14 16.74 8.36
N TRP A 61 -29.12 15.55 8.96
CA TRP A 61 -28.86 15.39 10.39
C TRP A 61 -27.47 15.92 10.79
N LEU A 62 -26.45 15.65 9.99
CA LEU A 62 -25.08 16.12 10.23
C LEU A 62 -24.98 17.65 10.18
N SER A 63 -25.68 18.27 9.24
CA SER A 63 -25.76 19.73 9.14
C SER A 63 -26.47 20.34 10.35
N GLN A 64 -27.60 19.78 10.78
CA GLN A 64 -28.35 20.25 11.95
C GLN A 64 -27.59 20.05 13.27
N SER A 65 -26.82 18.97 13.39
CA SER A 65 -26.01 18.68 14.57
C SER A 65 -24.66 19.40 14.58
N GLY A 66 -24.26 20.08 13.49
CA GLY A 66 -22.95 20.76 13.39
C GLY A 66 -21.76 19.80 13.36
N LEU A 67 -21.96 18.58 12.84
CA LEU A 67 -20.96 17.51 12.71
C LEU A 67 -20.69 17.15 11.23
N ASP A 68 -21.08 18.03 10.31
CA ASP A 68 -20.96 17.89 8.86
C ASP A 68 -19.50 17.87 8.37
N GLN A 69 -18.60 18.49 9.13
CA GLN A 69 -17.16 18.50 8.83
C GLN A 69 -16.46 17.14 9.06
N ILE A 70 -17.10 16.19 9.75
CA ILE A 70 -16.51 14.85 9.91
C ILE A 70 -16.50 14.15 8.55
N SER A 71 -15.35 13.66 8.11
CA SER A 71 -15.24 13.00 6.82
C SER A 71 -16.03 11.69 6.78
N LYS A 72 -16.42 11.26 5.56
CA LYS A 72 -17.08 9.96 5.36
C LYS A 72 -16.24 8.79 5.89
N ALA A 73 -14.92 8.85 5.73
CA ALA A 73 -14.01 7.81 6.19
C ALA A 73 -13.97 7.72 7.71
N GLU A 74 -13.84 8.86 8.41
CA GLU A 74 -13.85 8.90 9.88
C GLU A 74 -15.16 8.37 10.46
N ARG A 75 -16.30 8.79 9.89
CA ARG A 75 -17.61 8.23 10.29
C ARG A 75 -17.65 6.72 10.14
N GLY A 76 -17.12 6.19 9.04
CA GLY A 76 -17.05 4.74 8.78
C GLY A 76 -16.21 3.99 9.82
N TRP A 77 -15.05 4.54 10.20
CA TRP A 77 -14.22 3.97 11.25
C TRP A 77 -14.86 4.08 12.64
N LEU A 78 -15.47 5.22 12.94
CA LEU A 78 -16.19 5.42 14.20
C LEU A 78 -17.32 4.42 14.37
N PHE A 79 -18.14 4.18 13.34
CA PHE A 79 -19.19 3.15 13.45
C PHE A 79 -18.61 1.78 13.81
N ARG A 80 -17.51 1.36 13.18
CA ARG A 80 -16.83 0.09 13.52
C ARG A 80 -16.32 0.07 14.95
N VAL A 81 -15.71 1.18 15.41
CA VAL A 81 -15.23 1.31 16.79
C VAL A 81 -16.39 1.25 17.79
N MET A 82 -17.51 1.92 17.49
CA MET A 82 -18.69 1.92 18.37
C MET A 82 -19.39 0.55 18.42
N ASP A 83 -19.41 -0.19 17.30
CA ASP A 83 -19.98 -1.54 17.26
C ASP A 83 -19.21 -2.54 18.18
N GLU A 84 -17.93 -2.27 18.47
CA GLU A 84 -17.04 -3.11 19.31
C GLU A 84 -16.51 -2.36 20.56
N LEU A 85 -17.18 -1.27 20.97
CA LEU A 85 -16.64 -0.34 21.97
C LEU A 85 -16.20 -1.03 23.29
N PRO A 86 -17.00 -1.93 23.91
CA PRO A 86 -16.59 -2.58 25.16
C PRO A 86 -15.37 -3.50 25.01
N ALA A 87 -15.16 -4.08 23.83
CA ALA A 87 -13.97 -4.89 23.56
C ALA A 87 -12.74 -4.01 23.33
N ILE A 88 -12.90 -2.88 22.65
CA ILE A 88 -11.84 -1.90 22.43
C ILE A 88 -11.41 -1.24 23.74
N GLU A 89 -12.33 -0.92 24.64
CA GLU A 89 -12.02 -0.35 25.95
C GLU A 89 -11.19 -1.32 26.81
N ARG A 90 -11.59 -2.59 26.87
CA ARG A 90 -10.80 -3.65 27.54
C ARG A 90 -9.41 -3.80 26.94
N TRP A 91 -9.31 -3.79 25.62
CA TRP A 91 -8.02 -3.84 24.93
C TRP A 91 -7.15 -2.62 25.24
N ARG A 92 -7.70 -1.39 25.21
CA ARG A 92 -6.98 -0.15 25.56
C ARG A 92 -6.52 -0.12 27.01
N ALA A 93 -7.27 -0.71 27.93
CA ALA A 93 -6.90 -0.79 29.34
C ALA A 93 -5.57 -1.57 29.52
N GLY A 94 -5.29 -2.55 28.65
CA GLY A 94 -4.02 -3.30 28.66
C GLY A 94 -2.84 -2.63 27.95
N LEU A 95 -3.04 -1.49 27.29
CA LEU A 95 -1.97 -0.76 26.60
C LEU A 95 -1.21 0.17 27.55
N ASP A 96 0.07 0.42 27.26
CA ASP A 96 0.85 1.46 27.92
C ASP A 96 0.44 2.87 27.45
N ASP A 97 0.90 3.90 28.16
CA ASP A 97 0.53 5.29 27.86
C ASP A 97 1.10 5.81 26.54
N ALA A 98 2.20 5.24 26.04
CA ALA A 98 2.78 5.62 24.75
C ALA A 98 1.93 5.05 23.61
N GLN A 99 1.52 3.78 23.71
CA GLN A 99 0.62 3.09 22.80
C GLN A 99 -0.76 3.76 22.79
N ARG A 100 -1.32 4.08 23.95
CA ARG A 100 -2.60 4.82 24.03
C ARG A 100 -2.52 6.14 23.29
N ARG A 101 -1.42 6.89 23.44
CA ARG A 101 -1.17 8.15 22.73
C ARG A 101 -0.99 7.98 21.22
N ALA A 102 -0.29 6.92 20.80
CA ALA A 102 -0.06 6.62 19.40
C ALA A 102 -1.36 6.18 18.68
N PHE A 103 -2.21 5.40 19.36
CA PHE A 103 -3.43 4.83 18.78
C PHE A 103 -4.65 5.68 19.15
N ASN A 104 -4.64 6.98 18.85
CA ASN A 104 -5.73 7.87 19.28
C ASN A 104 -6.82 8.10 18.21
N CYS A 105 -6.53 7.93 16.92
CA CYS A 105 -7.53 8.11 15.88
C CYS A 105 -8.33 6.82 15.61
N PRO A 106 -9.61 6.91 15.17
CA PRO A 106 -10.50 5.75 15.00
C PRO A 106 -9.93 4.67 14.08
N GLN A 107 -9.25 5.09 13.00
CA GLN A 107 -8.59 4.16 12.08
C GLN A 107 -7.47 3.37 12.77
N SER A 108 -6.57 4.06 13.49
CA SER A 108 -5.45 3.42 14.17
C SER A 108 -5.93 2.47 15.26
N ILE A 109 -6.91 2.92 16.07
CA ILE A 109 -7.57 2.10 17.10
C ILE A 109 -8.07 0.79 16.49
N TRP A 110 -8.88 0.88 15.44
CA TRP A 110 -9.48 -0.29 14.81
C TRP A 110 -8.44 -1.24 14.22
N LEU A 111 -7.43 -0.73 13.52
CA LEU A 111 -6.39 -1.55 12.89
C LEU A 111 -5.56 -2.31 13.94
N HIS A 112 -5.16 -1.63 15.01
CA HIS A 112 -4.36 -2.25 16.07
C HIS A 112 -5.18 -3.23 16.93
N PHE A 113 -6.43 -2.90 17.23
CA PHE A 113 -7.37 -3.82 17.88
C PHE A 113 -7.61 -5.08 17.03
N ARG A 114 -7.85 -4.94 15.72
CA ARG A 114 -8.04 -6.10 14.84
C ARG A 114 -6.78 -6.94 14.68
N ARG A 115 -5.60 -6.32 14.78
CA ARG A 115 -4.32 -7.02 14.75
C ARG A 115 -4.06 -7.75 16.06
N SER A 116 -4.45 -7.20 17.22
CA SER A 116 -4.30 -7.89 18.51
C SER A 116 -5.23 -9.10 18.66
N GLN A 117 -6.36 -9.10 17.96
CA GLN A 117 -7.27 -10.27 17.88
C GLN A 117 -6.80 -11.37 16.93
N GLN A 118 -5.93 -11.05 15.96
CA GLN A 118 -5.35 -12.07 15.10
C GLN A 118 -4.27 -12.79 15.90
N MET A 119 -4.48 -14.08 16.16
CA MET A 119 -3.39 -14.95 16.59
C MET A 119 -2.22 -14.78 15.62
N PRO A 120 -0.96 -14.83 16.08
CA PRO A 120 0.19 -14.76 15.19
C PRO A 120 0.16 -15.96 14.24
N THR A 121 -0.53 -15.81 13.11
CA THR A 121 -0.42 -16.72 11.99
C THR A 121 1.04 -16.63 11.59
N ALA A 122 1.78 -17.73 11.68
CA ALA A 122 3.16 -17.80 11.23
C ALA A 122 3.23 -17.21 9.82
N THR A 123 3.69 -15.97 9.71
CA THR A 123 3.82 -15.28 8.43
C THR A 123 4.88 -16.04 7.67
N LYS A 124 4.45 -16.93 6.76
CA LYS A 124 5.34 -17.42 5.72
C LYS A 124 5.93 -16.16 5.07
N PRO A 125 7.26 -15.97 5.06
CA PRO A 125 7.85 -14.81 4.43
C PRO A 125 7.32 -14.79 3.00
N ARG A 126 6.63 -13.71 2.64
CA ARG A 126 6.21 -13.47 1.26
C ARG A 126 7.51 -13.40 0.47
N ALA A 127 7.84 -14.46 -0.26
CA ALA A 127 9.01 -14.49 -1.12
C ALA A 127 8.96 -13.24 -1.98
N ALA A 128 10.00 -12.41 -1.89
CA ALA A 128 10.10 -11.24 -2.72
C ALA A 128 9.97 -11.70 -4.18
N PRO A 129 9.23 -10.96 -5.04
CA PRO A 129 9.22 -11.29 -6.46
C PRO A 129 10.67 -11.33 -6.94
N GLU A 130 11.06 -12.46 -7.51
CA GLU A 130 12.43 -12.64 -8.01
C GLU A 130 12.64 -11.60 -9.10
N LYS A 131 13.65 -10.73 -8.93
CA LYS A 131 13.94 -9.70 -9.94
C LYS A 131 14.34 -10.41 -11.24
N PRO A 132 13.76 -10.07 -12.40
CA PRO A 132 14.16 -10.69 -13.66
C PRO A 132 15.65 -10.43 -13.87
N ARG A 133 16.42 -11.50 -14.08
CA ARG A 133 17.86 -11.41 -14.32
C ARG A 133 18.06 -11.00 -15.78
N PRO A 134 18.95 -10.03 -16.09
CA PRO A 134 19.25 -9.69 -17.47
C PRO A 134 19.90 -10.88 -18.18
N VAL A 135 19.41 -11.19 -19.39
CA VAL A 135 19.99 -12.22 -20.27
C VAL A 135 21.36 -11.75 -20.73
N TRP A 136 22.38 -12.59 -20.55
CA TRP A 136 23.72 -12.31 -21.05
C TRP A 136 23.78 -12.68 -22.54
N TRP A 137 24.41 -11.83 -23.35
CA TRP A 137 24.61 -12.06 -24.78
C TRP A 137 26.11 -12.08 -25.08
N SER A 138 26.57 -13.11 -25.80
CA SER A 138 27.96 -13.15 -26.24
C SER A 138 28.22 -12.12 -27.34
N GLN A 139 29.47 -11.66 -27.44
CA GLN A 139 29.84 -10.65 -28.45
C GLN A 139 29.61 -11.15 -29.87
N ASP A 140 29.75 -12.46 -30.11
CA ASP A 140 29.51 -13.06 -31.43
C ASP A 140 28.02 -13.10 -31.78
N MET A 141 27.13 -13.34 -30.82
CA MET A 141 25.68 -13.23 -31.04
C MET A 141 25.28 -11.79 -31.37
N ILE A 142 25.84 -10.81 -30.65
CA ILE A 142 25.58 -9.38 -30.89
C ILE A 142 26.04 -8.98 -32.30
N ARG A 143 27.24 -9.41 -32.72
CA ARG A 143 27.78 -9.13 -34.07
C ARG A 143 26.89 -9.73 -35.16
N ARG A 144 26.48 -10.99 -35.01
CA ARG A 144 25.57 -11.67 -35.96
C ARG A 144 24.25 -10.93 -36.11
N GLY A 145 23.63 -10.56 -34.99
CA GLY A 145 22.38 -9.81 -34.98
C GLY A 145 22.51 -8.46 -35.69
N ALA A 146 23.58 -7.71 -35.40
CA ALA A 146 23.86 -6.43 -36.04
C ALA A 146 24.08 -6.56 -37.56
N ASP A 147 24.81 -7.58 -38.00
CA ASP A 147 25.06 -7.81 -39.43
C ASP A 147 23.78 -8.23 -40.16
N ALA A 148 22.91 -9.03 -39.54
CA ALA A 148 21.61 -9.39 -40.11
C ALA A 148 20.68 -8.18 -40.23
N MET A 149 20.66 -7.31 -39.21
CA MET A 149 19.92 -6.05 -39.27
C MET A 149 20.40 -5.19 -40.45
N ARG A 150 21.72 -5.01 -40.62
CA ARG A 150 22.30 -4.25 -41.75
C ARG A 150 21.94 -4.86 -43.10
N LYS A 151 22.03 -6.18 -43.24
CA LYS A 151 21.73 -6.90 -44.49
C LYS A 151 20.25 -6.85 -44.88
N SER A 152 19.34 -6.78 -43.91
CA SER A 152 17.90 -6.74 -44.21
C SER A 152 17.47 -5.44 -44.90
N MET A 153 18.26 -4.34 -44.77
CA MET A 153 17.99 -3.01 -45.34
C MET A 153 16.60 -2.44 -45.00
N SER A 154 15.90 -3.04 -44.04
CA SER A 154 14.57 -2.63 -43.61
C SER A 154 14.64 -1.49 -42.61
N ARG A 155 13.64 -0.61 -42.62
CA ARG A 155 13.42 0.41 -41.59
C ARG A 155 12.36 0.00 -40.57
N ASP A 156 11.67 -1.12 -40.81
CA ASP A 156 10.66 -1.66 -39.90
C ASP A 156 11.34 -2.33 -38.70
N LEU A 157 11.02 -1.85 -37.49
CA LEU A 157 11.59 -2.34 -36.25
C LEU A 157 11.28 -3.82 -35.98
N PHE A 158 10.11 -4.32 -36.40
CA PHE A 158 9.75 -5.72 -36.23
C PHE A 158 10.55 -6.63 -37.16
N VAL A 159 10.78 -6.19 -38.40
CA VAL A 159 11.62 -6.93 -39.36
C VAL A 159 13.07 -6.97 -38.88
N LEU A 160 13.59 -5.85 -38.37
CA LEU A 160 14.94 -5.79 -37.80
C LEU A 160 15.08 -6.66 -36.55
N ALA A 161 14.12 -6.60 -35.63
CA ALA A 161 14.12 -7.41 -34.41
C ALA A 161 14.10 -8.91 -34.73
N ARG A 162 13.24 -9.32 -35.68
CA ARG A 162 13.16 -10.71 -36.14
C ARG A 162 14.47 -11.17 -36.77
N ALA A 163 15.00 -10.41 -37.73
CA ALA A 163 16.27 -10.74 -38.40
C ALA A 163 17.44 -10.82 -37.40
N CYS A 164 17.45 -9.95 -36.39
CA CYS A 164 18.44 -9.98 -35.32
C CYS A 164 18.35 -11.25 -34.49
N LEU A 165 17.15 -11.60 -34.00
CA LEU A 165 16.95 -12.76 -33.15
C LEU A 165 17.21 -14.07 -33.89
N GLU A 166 16.76 -14.20 -35.15
CA GLU A 166 17.04 -15.38 -35.99
C GLU A 166 18.54 -15.56 -36.28
N ALA A 167 19.29 -14.47 -36.43
CA ALA A 167 20.73 -14.53 -36.65
C ALA A 167 21.54 -14.75 -35.36
N ALA A 168 21.06 -14.18 -34.24
CA ALA A 168 21.69 -14.32 -32.94
C ALA A 168 21.46 -15.73 -32.33
N ILE A 169 20.29 -16.33 -32.56
CA ILE A 169 19.90 -17.65 -32.05
C ILE A 169 19.63 -18.59 -33.25
N ARG A 170 20.69 -19.23 -33.76
CA ARG A 170 20.59 -20.12 -34.94
C ARG A 170 20.29 -21.56 -34.58
N SER A 171 20.64 -21.97 -33.38
CA SER A 171 20.54 -23.35 -32.92
C SER A 171 20.30 -23.44 -31.41
N ASP A 172 19.94 -24.63 -30.96
CA ASP A 172 19.75 -24.92 -29.53
C ASP A 172 21.03 -24.71 -28.71
N ALA A 173 22.21 -24.82 -29.34
CA ALA A 173 23.49 -24.53 -28.69
C ALA A 173 23.64 -23.04 -28.31
N ASP A 174 23.15 -22.13 -29.17
CA ASP A 174 23.13 -20.69 -28.87
C ASP A 174 22.22 -20.43 -27.64
N ILE A 175 21.12 -21.16 -27.48
CA ILE A 175 20.22 -21.03 -26.32
C ILE A 175 20.90 -21.51 -25.04
N VAL A 176 21.61 -22.64 -25.10
CA VAL A 176 22.37 -23.16 -23.95
C VAL A 176 23.45 -22.16 -23.52
N GLU A 177 24.16 -21.53 -24.46
CA GLU A 177 25.16 -20.49 -24.17
C GLU A 177 24.56 -19.25 -23.48
N LEU A 178 23.32 -18.84 -23.81
CA LEU A 178 22.64 -17.73 -23.13
C LEU A 178 22.32 -18.03 -21.65
N LEU A 179 22.13 -19.31 -21.31
CA LEU A 179 21.84 -19.77 -19.96
C LEU A 179 23.13 -19.94 -19.14
N ASP A 180 24.20 -20.40 -19.78
CA ASP A 180 25.52 -20.58 -19.18
C ASP A 180 26.33 -19.27 -19.23
N LYS A 181 25.98 -18.33 -18.33
CA LYS A 181 26.82 -17.14 -18.12
C LYS A 181 28.26 -17.61 -17.82
N PRO A 182 29.29 -17.19 -18.58
CA PRO A 182 30.66 -17.42 -18.16
C PRO A 182 30.83 -16.73 -16.80
N ARG A 183 31.15 -17.51 -15.76
CA ARG A 183 31.56 -16.96 -14.46
C ARG A 183 32.74 -16.05 -14.78
N SER A 184 32.56 -14.73 -14.67
CA SER A 184 33.64 -13.78 -14.88
C SER A 184 34.67 -13.98 -13.78
N ASN A 185 35.61 -14.90 -13.98
CA ASN A 185 36.72 -15.15 -13.06
C ASN A 185 37.89 -14.17 -13.30
N ALA A 186 37.63 -12.98 -13.83
CA ALA A 186 38.65 -11.97 -14.02
C ALA A 186 38.26 -10.70 -13.25
N ARG A 187 38.94 -10.46 -12.13
CA ARG A 187 39.05 -9.12 -11.57
C ARG A 187 39.90 -8.30 -12.56
N PRO A 188 39.42 -7.17 -13.10
CA PRO A 188 40.19 -6.36 -14.06
C PRO A 188 41.46 -5.69 -13.51
N ARG A 189 41.95 -6.08 -12.33
CA ARG A 189 43.05 -5.39 -11.61
C ARG A 189 44.43 -6.05 -11.71
N GLU A 190 44.55 -7.29 -12.19
CA GLU A 190 45.87 -7.97 -12.22
C GLU A 190 46.64 -7.82 -13.54
N VAL A 191 45.97 -7.59 -14.68
CA VAL A 191 46.66 -7.49 -15.99
C VAL A 191 47.47 -6.18 -16.13
N ALA A 192 47.14 -5.14 -15.35
CA ALA A 192 47.89 -3.88 -15.36
C ALA A 192 49.27 -3.98 -14.66
N ALA A 193 49.48 -4.99 -13.80
CA ALA A 193 50.76 -5.18 -13.11
C ALA A 193 51.82 -5.87 -13.99
N GLU A 194 51.41 -6.70 -14.94
CA GLU A 194 52.34 -7.49 -15.76
C GLU A 194 52.94 -6.72 -16.94
N ILE A 195 52.22 -5.72 -17.46
CA ILE A 195 52.69 -4.90 -18.60
C ILE A 195 53.65 -3.80 -18.13
N GLY A 196 53.57 -3.38 -16.86
CA GLY A 196 54.44 -2.34 -16.27
C GLY A 196 55.85 -2.80 -15.90
N MET A 197 56.15 -4.11 -15.95
CA MET A 197 57.41 -4.66 -15.42
C MET A 197 58.45 -5.04 -16.50
N ARG A 198 58.17 -4.77 -17.78
CA ARG A 198 59.06 -5.13 -18.92
C ARG A 198 59.63 -3.95 -19.72
N ALA A 199 59.63 -2.73 -19.17
CA ALA A 199 60.21 -1.56 -19.85
C ALA A 199 61.26 -0.84 -18.99
N SER A 200 62.43 -1.46 -18.81
CA SER A 200 63.72 -0.78 -18.59
C SER A 200 64.87 -1.67 -19.05
N PRO A 201 65.66 -1.22 -20.02
CA PRO A 201 67.11 -1.19 -19.89
C PRO A 201 67.62 0.25 -19.65
#